data_AF-A0A2X5E8K4-F1
#
_entry.id   AF-A0A2X5E8K4-F1
#
_cell.length_a   1.000
_cell.length_b   1.000
_cell.length_c   1.000
_cell.angle_alpha   90.00
_cell.angle_beta   90.00
_cell.angle_gamma   90.00
#
_symmetry.space_group_name_H-M   'P 1'
#
loop_
_entity.id
_entity.type
_entity.pdbx_description
1 polymer ?
#
loop_
_entity_poly.entity_id
_entity_poly.type
_entity_poly.pdbx_seq_one_letter_code
_entity_poly.pdbx_strand_id
1 'polypeptide(L)' 'MNGLKAIAEGLEQGGAAHEIQVDAALREGALLPLNRMLDFAATLRA' A
#
# COMPACT_ATOMS: atom_id res chain seq x y z
N MET A 1 -6.24 -10.58 11.55
CA MET A 1 -5.05 -9.70 11.66
C MET A 1 -3.82 -10.55 11.36
N ASN A 2 -2.91 -10.05 10.52
CA ASN A 2 -1.87 -10.66 9.66
C ASN A 2 -1.07 -11.93 10.12
N GLY A 3 -1.69 -12.92 10.74
CA GLY A 3 -1.08 -14.22 11.00
C GLY A 3 -0.87 -15.02 9.71
N LEU A 4 0.02 -16.03 9.75
CA LEU A 4 0.37 -16.83 8.57
C LEU A 4 -0.84 -17.45 7.87
N LYS A 5 -1.82 -17.93 8.64
CA LYS A 5 -3.09 -18.46 8.10
C LYS A 5 -3.87 -17.40 7.32
N ALA A 6 -4.01 -16.19 7.87
CA ALA A 6 -4.73 -15.10 7.21
C ALA A 6 -4.00 -14.59 5.95
N ILE A 7 -2.66 -14.65 5.93
CA ILE A 7 -1.87 -14.32 4.74
C ILE A 7 -2.08 -15.39 3.65
N ALA A 8 -2.02 -16.67 4.01
CA ALA A 8 -2.27 -17.77 3.07
C ALA A 8 -3.68 -17.69 2.47
N GLU A 9 -4.70 -17.50 3.31
CA GLU A 9 -6.09 -17.31 2.88
C GLU A 9 -6.25 -16.06 2.00
N GLY A 10 -5.59 -14.95 2.35
CA GLY A 10 -5.60 -13.73 1.55
C GLY A 10 -4.98 -13.90 0.16
N LEU A 11 -3.92 -14.70 0.05
CA LEU A 11 -3.25 -15.01 -1.23
C LEU A 11 -4.05 -15.99 -2.08
N GLU A 12 -4.67 -17.00 -1.48
CA GLU A 12 -5.39 -18.05 -2.19
C GLU A 12 -6.82 -17.65 -2.58
N GLN A 13 -7.49 -16.87 -1.73
CA GLN A 13 -8.95 -16.63 -1.82
C GLN A 13 -9.30 -15.14 -1.73
N GLY A 14 -8.39 -14.30 -1.25
CA GLY A 14 -8.66 -12.90 -0.90
C GLY A 14 -8.60 -11.90 -2.06
N GLY A 15 -8.14 -12.29 -3.25
CA GLY A 15 -7.85 -11.36 -4.35
C GLY A 15 -8.99 -10.40 -4.69
N ALA A 16 -10.17 -10.91 -5.05
CA ALA A 16 -11.35 -10.07 -5.32
C ALA A 16 -12.14 -9.73 -4.05
N ALA A 17 -12.12 -10.61 -3.04
CA ALA A 17 -12.90 -10.44 -1.81
C ALA A 17 -12.36 -9.34 -0.87
N HIS A 18 -11.07 -9.04 -0.97
CA HIS A 18 -10.37 -8.07 -0.13
C HIS A 18 -9.60 -7.04 -0.96
N GLU A 19 -10.00 -6.82 -2.22
CA GLU A 19 -9.42 -5.77 -3.04
C GLU A 19 -9.67 -4.40 -2.40
N ILE A 20 -8.59 -3.66 -2.15
CA ILE A 20 -8.67 -2.33 -1.53
C ILE A 20 -8.87 -1.31 -2.64
N GLN A 21 -10.11 -0.86 -2.78
CA GLN A 21 -10.43 0.21 -3.70
C GLN A 21 -10.22 1.57 -3.02
N VAL A 22 -9.52 2.45 -3.73
CA VAL A 22 -9.26 3.82 -3.27
C VAL A 22 -9.76 4.78 -4.35
N ASP A 23 -10.49 5.80 -3.94
CA ASP A 23 -10.90 6.87 -4.85
C ASP A 23 -9.69 7.50 -5.54
N ALA A 24 -9.83 7.80 -6.84
CA ALA A 24 -8.73 8.25 -7.67
C ALA A 24 -8.13 9.58 -7.18
N ALA A 25 -8.97 10.55 -6.82
CA ALA A 25 -8.52 11.85 -6.35
C ALA A 25 -7.84 11.74 -4.97
N LEU A 26 -8.38 10.90 -4.08
CA LEU A 26 -7.75 10.62 -2.79
C LEU A 26 -6.37 9.96 -2.97
N ARG A 27 -6.27 8.96 -3.85
CA ARG A 27 -5.00 8.29 -4.17
C ARG A 27 -3.96 9.29 -4.69
N GLU A 28 -4.32 10.11 -5.67
CA GLU A 28 -3.41 11.09 -6.26
C GLU A 28 -2.92 12.11 -5.23
N GLY A 29 -3.84 12.64 -4.41
CA GLY A 29 -3.49 13.56 -3.33
C GLY A 29 -2.57 12.94 -2.27
N ALA A 30 -2.79 11.66 -1.92
CA ALA A 30 -1.98 10.94 -0.94
C ALA A 30 -0.58 10.56 -1.47
N LEU A 31 -0.44 10.29 -2.76
CA LEU A 31 0.84 9.95 -3.38
C LEU A 31 1.83 11.13 -3.38
N LEU A 32 1.34 12.37 -3.47
CA LEU A 32 2.20 13.56 -3.48
C LEU A 32 3.11 13.69 -2.24
N PRO A 33 2.59 13.73 -0.99
CA PRO A 33 3.43 13.78 0.20
C PRO A 33 4.23 12.49 0.42
N LEU A 34 3.68 11.32 0.06
CA LEU A 34 4.39 10.04 0.17
C LEU A 34 5.66 10.04 -0.68
N ASN A 35 5.56 10.42 -1.95
CA ASN A 35 6.71 10.47 -2.85
C ASN A 35 7.75 11.50 -2.37
N ARG A 36 7.33 12.70 -1.94
CA ARG A 36 8.25 13.69 -1.35
C ARG A 36 9.02 13.14 -0.15
N MET A 37 8.37 12.37 0.71
CA MET A 37 9.02 11.73 1.86
C MET A 37 10.05 10.68 1.40
N LEU A 38 9.69 9.84 0.43
CA LEU A 38 10.58 8.80 -0.09
C LEU A 38 11.80 9.42 -0.80
N ASP A 39 11.59 10.47 -1.60
CA ASP A 39 12.66 11.21 -2.28
C ASP A 39 13.63 11.84 -1.28
N PHE A 40 13.11 12.49 -0.23
CA PHE A 40 13.95 13.02 0.85
C PHE A 40 14.70 11.92 1.59
N ALA A 41 14.04 10.81 1.91
CA ALA A 41 14.71 9.68 2.58
C ALA A 41 15.83 9.08 1.71
N ALA A 42 15.68 9.09 0.38
CA ALA A 42 16.73 8.64 -0.54
C ALA A 42 17.97 9.54 -0.49
N THR A 43 17.82 10.86 -0.29
CA THR A 43 18.97 11.77 -0.15
C THR A 43 19.77 11.54 1.13
N LEU A 44 19.17 10.94 2.17
CA LEU A 44 19.83 10.65 3.45
C LEU A 44 20.70 9.38 3.41
N ARG A 45 20.56 8.54 2.39
CA ARG A 45 21.32 7.28 2.23
C ARG A 45 22.54 7.42 1.32
N ALA A 46 22.83 8.64 0.86
CA ALA A 46 23.96 8.97 -0.01
C ALA A 46 25.26 9.20 0.78
#